data_AF-A0A1V6UZJ9-F1
#
_entry.id   AF-A0A1V6UZJ9-F1
#
_cell.length_a   1.000
_cell.length_b   1.000
_cell.length_c   1.000
_cell.angle_alpha   90.00
_cell.angle_beta   90.00
_cell.angle_gamma   90.00
#
_symmetry.space_group_name_H-M   'P 1'
#
loop_
_entity.id
_entity.type
_entity.pdbx_description
1 polymer ?
#
loop_
_entity_poly.entity_id
_entity_poly.type
_entity_poly.pdbx_seq_one_letter_code
_entity_poly.pdbx_strand_id
1 'polypeptide(L)'
;MRFFAHAFAAIAAVVPFLSTSMAQSGTPVAYTDPDTDITFDTWTVSETLSKGGFTFGIALPSDALTTDATEFIGYLLCSSQNATATGWCGVSLGGTMTNSLLLLAYPYKGNILTSFRYTTGYHMPDVYTGNSKLSQISSTINATHYSLIFRCSNCLQWSQGSANGNASTSAGLVNLGWAQSFPGPENPSSPSNITLHYHDNGHNIWAATLKNAPNKSYTDWATMTKTTATGSSSTKISTTTIPASSTPLPAKARTTQK
;
A
#
# COMPACT_ATOMS: atom_id res chain seq x y z
N MET A 1 -69.18 34.34 -25.35
CA MET A 1 -68.87 33.80 -24.00
C MET A 1 -67.81 32.73 -24.15
N ARG A 2 -66.72 32.87 -23.40
CA ARG A 2 -65.58 31.94 -23.27
C ARG A 2 -66.05 30.58 -22.77
N PHE A 3 -65.39 29.49 -23.15
CA PHE A 3 -64.88 28.47 -22.21
C PHE A 3 -63.75 27.66 -22.84
N PHE A 4 -62.60 27.67 -22.15
CA PHE A 4 -61.40 26.85 -22.34
C PHE A 4 -61.60 25.46 -21.72
N ALA A 5 -60.97 24.41 -22.28
CA ALA A 5 -60.54 23.19 -21.57
C ALA A 5 -59.55 22.43 -22.48
N HIS A 6 -58.25 22.69 -22.39
CA HIS A 6 -57.24 22.05 -21.52
C HIS A 6 -56.82 20.63 -21.97
N ALA A 7 -55.64 20.60 -22.58
CA ALA A 7 -54.80 19.44 -22.84
C ALA A 7 -54.37 18.74 -21.54
N PHE A 8 -54.06 17.44 -21.60
CA PHE A 8 -52.95 16.84 -20.85
C PHE A 8 -52.56 15.50 -21.51
N ALA A 9 -51.53 15.53 -22.35
CA ALA A 9 -50.80 14.33 -22.75
C ALA A 9 -49.69 14.09 -21.72
N ALA A 10 -49.84 13.06 -20.90
CA ALA A 10 -48.82 12.66 -19.94
C ALA A 10 -47.69 11.91 -20.67
N ILE A 11 -46.55 12.56 -20.86
CA ILE A 11 -45.31 11.90 -21.30
C ILE A 11 -44.60 11.39 -20.06
N ALA A 12 -44.66 10.08 -19.82
CA ALA A 12 -43.87 9.42 -18.78
C ALA A 12 -42.40 9.35 -19.23
N ALA A 13 -41.54 10.16 -18.62
CA ALA A 13 -40.10 10.10 -18.83
C ALA A 13 -39.52 8.86 -18.11
N VAL A 14 -39.22 7.81 -18.87
CA VAL A 14 -38.41 6.68 -18.40
C VAL A 14 -36.95 7.13 -18.41
N VAL A 15 -36.40 7.46 -17.25
CA VAL A 15 -34.97 7.73 -17.08
C VAL A 15 -34.25 6.38 -16.95
N PRO A 16 -33.37 5.99 -17.89
CA PRO A 16 -32.55 4.81 -17.69
C PRO A 16 -31.50 5.15 -16.63
N PHE A 17 -31.54 4.45 -15.49
CA PHE A 17 -30.44 4.43 -14.54
C PHE A 17 -29.27 3.66 -15.15
N LEU A 18 -28.48 4.32 -15.99
CA LEU A 18 -27.17 3.83 -16.42
C LEU A 18 -26.20 3.99 -15.24
N SER A 19 -26.17 3.00 -14.36
CA SER A 19 -25.11 2.88 -13.37
C SER A 19 -23.79 2.65 -14.10
N THR A 20 -22.93 3.66 -14.15
CA THR A 20 -21.56 3.50 -14.63
C THR A 20 -20.81 2.62 -13.64
N SER A 21 -20.57 1.35 -13.99
CA SER A 21 -19.68 0.48 -13.22
C SER A 21 -18.26 1.03 -13.33
N MET A 22 -17.73 1.62 -12.26
CA MET A 22 -16.32 1.98 -12.21
C MET A 22 -15.49 0.71 -11.99
N ALA A 23 -14.97 0.14 -13.07
CA ALA A 23 -13.94 -0.90 -12.98
C ALA A 23 -12.61 -0.28 -12.55
N GLN A 24 -11.79 -1.02 -11.80
CA GLN A 24 -10.43 -0.58 -11.49
C GLN A 24 -9.60 -0.45 -12.77
N SER A 25 -8.94 0.69 -12.94
CA SER A 25 -8.11 0.95 -14.14
C SER A 25 -6.89 0.04 -14.14
N GLY A 26 -6.71 -0.71 -15.22
CA GLY A 26 -5.49 -1.48 -15.47
C GLY A 26 -4.32 -0.67 -16.00
N THR A 27 -4.55 0.60 -16.37
CA THR A 27 -3.51 1.49 -16.91
C THR A 27 -2.67 2.06 -15.77
N PRO A 28 -1.34 1.88 -15.80
CA PRO A 28 -0.48 2.34 -14.72
C PRO A 28 -0.27 3.84 -14.77
N VAL A 29 0.01 4.41 -13.61
CA VAL A 29 0.58 5.75 -13.45
C VAL A 29 2.03 5.61 -13.01
N ALA A 30 2.94 6.30 -13.69
CA ALA A 30 4.34 6.31 -13.28
C ALA A 30 4.49 7.07 -11.95
N TYR A 31 5.21 6.47 -11.00
CA TYR A 31 5.57 7.08 -9.72
C TYR A 31 7.06 6.91 -9.49
N THR A 32 7.77 8.00 -9.25
CA THR A 32 9.17 7.98 -8.82
C THR A 32 9.22 8.31 -7.35
N ASP A 33 9.74 7.38 -6.56
CA ASP A 33 9.90 7.58 -5.12
C ASP A 33 11.00 8.61 -4.84
N PRO A 34 10.73 9.70 -4.11
CA PRO A 34 11.67 10.81 -3.97
C PRO A 34 12.89 10.47 -3.11
N ASP A 35 12.81 9.46 -2.24
CA ASP A 35 13.90 9.08 -1.34
C ASP A 35 14.85 8.06 -1.98
N THR A 36 14.32 7.16 -2.82
CA THR A 36 15.09 6.08 -3.45
C THR A 36 15.36 6.28 -4.94
N ASP A 37 14.67 7.23 -5.58
CA ASP A 37 14.68 7.49 -7.04
C ASP A 37 14.21 6.30 -7.90
N ILE A 38 13.58 5.30 -7.28
CA ILE A 38 13.02 4.15 -8.00
C ILE A 38 11.72 4.57 -8.68
N THR A 39 11.63 4.30 -9.98
CA THR A 39 10.41 4.54 -10.76
C THR A 39 9.60 3.27 -10.94
N PHE A 40 8.32 3.34 -10.62
CA PHE A 40 7.35 2.26 -10.67
C PHE A 40 6.23 2.58 -11.66
N ASP A 41 5.69 1.54 -12.30
CA ASP A 41 4.28 1.58 -12.69
C ASP A 41 3.43 1.33 -11.45
N THR A 42 2.43 2.17 -11.19
CA THR A 42 1.54 2.05 -10.04
C THR A 42 0.07 1.96 -10.42
N TRP A 43 -0.69 1.23 -9.61
CA TRP A 43 -2.16 1.15 -9.68
C TRP A 43 -2.73 1.50 -8.31
N THR A 44 -3.56 2.54 -8.29
CA THR A 44 -4.18 3.06 -7.07
C THR A 44 -5.65 2.70 -7.00
N VAL A 45 -6.05 2.18 -5.86
CA VAL A 45 -7.42 1.93 -5.45
C VAL A 45 -7.91 3.13 -4.65
N SER A 46 -9.03 3.70 -5.06
CA SER A 46 -9.63 4.86 -4.42
C SER A 46 -10.24 4.55 -3.05
N GLU A 47 -10.39 5.59 -2.23
CA GLU A 47 -11.02 5.50 -0.92
C GLU A 47 -12.47 4.99 -0.94
N THR A 48 -13.14 5.09 -2.09
CA THR A 48 -14.50 4.59 -2.30
C THR A 48 -14.58 3.07 -2.36
N LEU A 49 -13.50 2.39 -2.74
CA LEU A 49 -13.42 0.92 -2.82
C LEU A 49 -12.72 0.30 -1.61
N SER A 50 -11.86 1.08 -0.96
CA SER A 50 -11.10 0.67 0.21
C SER A 50 -10.77 1.90 1.04
N LYS A 51 -11.23 1.97 2.29
CA LYS A 51 -11.04 3.16 3.13
C LYS A 51 -9.55 3.45 3.32
N GLY A 52 -9.13 4.69 3.11
CA GLY A 52 -7.72 5.11 3.09
C GLY A 52 -6.96 4.73 1.81
N GLY A 53 -7.61 4.08 0.85
CA GLY A 53 -7.02 3.72 -0.43
C GLY A 53 -5.95 2.63 -0.30
N PHE A 54 -5.43 2.24 -1.46
CA PHE A 54 -4.33 1.28 -1.58
C PHE A 54 -3.56 1.59 -2.85
N THR A 55 -2.24 1.47 -2.84
CA THR A 55 -1.44 1.54 -4.07
C THR A 55 -0.45 0.39 -4.08
N PHE A 56 -0.38 -0.28 -5.22
CA PHE A 56 0.68 -1.23 -5.53
C PHE A 56 1.45 -0.75 -6.75
N GLY A 57 2.76 -0.93 -6.74
CA GLY A 57 3.62 -0.61 -7.86
C GLY A 57 4.68 -1.66 -8.11
N ILE A 58 5.14 -1.72 -9.36
CA ILE A 58 6.18 -2.65 -9.82
C ILE A 58 7.21 -1.86 -10.65
N ALA A 59 8.49 -2.10 -10.34
CA ALA A 59 9.62 -1.87 -11.22
C ALA A 59 10.23 -3.23 -11.60
N LEU A 60 10.66 -3.38 -12.86
CA LEU A 60 11.08 -4.64 -13.46
C LEU A 60 12.48 -4.52 -14.12
N PRO A 61 13.18 -5.65 -14.29
CA PRO A 61 14.33 -5.73 -15.20
C PRO A 61 14.01 -5.13 -16.58
N SER A 62 15.02 -4.53 -17.24
CA SER A 62 14.81 -3.79 -18.49
C SER A 62 14.26 -4.63 -19.65
N ASP A 63 14.47 -5.95 -19.63
CA ASP A 63 14.05 -6.91 -20.65
C ASP A 63 12.73 -7.62 -20.30
N ALA A 64 12.06 -7.22 -19.21
CA ALA A 64 10.90 -7.92 -18.66
C ALA A 64 9.68 -7.99 -19.59
N LEU A 65 9.59 -7.14 -20.62
CA LEU A 65 8.53 -7.19 -21.64
C LEU A 65 8.85 -8.12 -22.82
N THR A 66 10.08 -8.62 -22.90
CA THR A 66 10.51 -9.58 -23.93
C THR A 66 10.89 -10.93 -23.34
N THR A 67 11.24 -10.98 -22.06
CA THR A 67 11.55 -12.19 -21.30
C THR A 67 10.89 -12.10 -19.94
N ASP A 68 10.19 -13.15 -19.53
CA ASP A 68 9.50 -13.14 -18.24
C ASP A 68 10.50 -12.93 -17.10
N ALA A 69 10.28 -11.87 -16.33
CA ALA A 69 11.06 -11.62 -15.14
C ALA A 69 10.69 -12.64 -14.06
N THR A 70 11.66 -13.01 -13.22
CA THR A 70 11.42 -13.88 -12.05
C THR A 70 11.24 -13.09 -10.76
N GLU A 71 11.62 -11.82 -10.79
CA GLU A 71 11.63 -10.91 -9.67
C GLU A 71 11.22 -9.50 -10.07
N PHE A 72 10.93 -8.68 -9.06
CA PHE A 72 10.59 -7.28 -9.23
C PHE A 72 10.94 -6.48 -7.97
N ILE A 73 10.97 -5.16 -8.08
CA ILE A 73 10.91 -4.26 -6.93
C ILE A 73 9.49 -3.76 -6.82
N GLY A 74 8.87 -4.00 -5.66
CA GLY A 74 7.51 -3.62 -5.36
C GLY A 74 7.44 -2.35 -4.52
N TYR A 75 6.38 -1.58 -4.74
CA TYR A 75 5.92 -0.49 -3.89
C TYR A 75 4.55 -0.87 -3.32
N LEU A 76 4.39 -0.76 -2.01
CA LEU A 76 3.10 -0.86 -1.33
C LEU A 76 2.83 0.44 -0.58
N LEU A 77 1.63 0.98 -0.72
CA LEU A 77 1.07 1.98 0.17
C LEU A 77 -0.29 1.46 0.64
N CYS A 78 -0.37 1.19 1.93
CA CYS A 78 -1.53 0.57 2.54
C CYS A 78 -2.12 1.48 3.61
N SER A 79 -3.44 1.41 3.73
CA SER A 79 -4.20 2.15 4.74
C SER A 79 -4.00 1.57 6.13
N SER A 80 -4.10 2.43 7.13
CA SER A 80 -4.19 2.07 8.54
C SER A 80 -5.19 2.97 9.25
N GLN A 81 -5.96 2.41 10.18
CA GLN A 81 -7.06 3.14 10.81
C GLN A 81 -6.65 4.00 12.01
N ASN A 82 -5.45 3.87 12.56
CA ASN A 82 -5.06 4.68 13.71
C ASN A 82 -3.55 4.90 13.84
N ALA A 83 -3.19 5.81 14.75
CA ALA A 83 -1.82 6.17 15.08
C ALA A 83 -0.94 5.02 15.61
N THR A 84 -1.52 3.88 15.97
CA THR A 84 -0.78 2.68 16.38
C THR A 84 -0.45 1.74 15.22
N ALA A 85 -0.84 2.11 13.99
CA ALA A 85 -0.62 1.35 12.78
C ALA A 85 -1.19 -0.08 12.90
N THR A 86 -2.51 -0.22 12.76
CA THR A 86 -3.24 -1.51 12.74
C THR A 86 -3.73 -1.85 11.34
N GLY A 87 -4.15 -3.10 11.13
CA GLY A 87 -4.61 -3.61 9.84
C GLY A 87 -3.54 -4.38 9.07
N TRP A 88 -3.92 -4.87 7.89
CA TRP A 88 -3.00 -5.49 6.94
C TRP A 88 -3.45 -5.25 5.50
N CYS A 89 -2.52 -5.37 4.57
CA CYS A 89 -2.79 -5.38 3.14
C CYS A 89 -2.12 -6.58 2.49
N GLY A 90 -2.71 -7.07 1.41
CA GLY A 90 -2.24 -8.23 0.68
C GLY A 90 -2.31 -8.01 -0.83
N VAL A 91 -1.38 -8.64 -1.53
CA VAL A 91 -1.34 -8.71 -3.00
C VAL A 91 -1.31 -10.17 -3.42
N SER A 92 -2.15 -10.53 -4.40
CA SER A 92 -2.02 -11.79 -5.15
C SER A 92 -1.29 -11.52 -6.45
N LEU A 93 -0.19 -12.22 -6.68
CA LEU A 93 0.62 -12.09 -7.89
C LEU A 93 0.06 -12.86 -9.10
N GLY A 94 -1.02 -13.63 -8.92
CA GLY A 94 -1.74 -14.32 -10.01
C GLY A 94 -3.18 -13.84 -10.17
N GLY A 95 -3.57 -12.74 -9.54
CA GLY A 95 -4.94 -12.23 -9.56
C GLY A 95 -5.81 -12.86 -8.47
N THR A 96 -6.11 -14.15 -8.59
CA THR A 96 -7.01 -14.84 -7.65
C THR A 96 -6.35 -15.06 -6.28
N MET A 97 -7.15 -15.09 -5.21
CA MET A 97 -6.66 -15.47 -3.88
C MET A 97 -6.07 -16.88 -3.88
N THR A 98 -6.71 -17.80 -4.60
CA THR A 98 -6.27 -19.19 -4.68
C THR A 98 -5.22 -19.37 -5.77
N ASN A 99 -4.40 -20.40 -5.57
CA ASN A 99 -3.41 -20.90 -6.52
C ASN A 99 -2.34 -19.89 -6.99
N SER A 100 -2.17 -18.81 -6.24
CA SER A 100 -1.25 -17.71 -6.53
C SER A 100 -0.32 -17.43 -5.36
N LEU A 101 0.90 -16.95 -5.62
CA LEU A 101 1.73 -16.41 -4.55
C LEU A 101 1.07 -15.15 -3.97
N LEU A 102 0.84 -15.16 -2.66
CA LEU A 102 0.29 -14.05 -1.93
C LEU A 102 1.39 -13.38 -1.11
N LEU A 103 1.47 -12.05 -1.16
CA LEU A 103 2.29 -11.25 -0.27
C LEU A 103 1.38 -10.50 0.69
N LEU A 104 1.58 -10.73 1.98
CA LEU A 104 0.95 -9.96 3.05
C LEU A 104 1.96 -8.95 3.63
N ALA A 105 1.51 -7.75 3.96
CA ALA A 105 2.28 -6.75 4.70
C ALA A 105 1.44 -6.07 5.80
N TYR A 106 2.04 -5.91 6.98
CA TYR A 106 1.40 -5.24 8.11
C TYR A 106 2.42 -4.57 9.05
N PRO A 107 2.08 -3.44 9.67
CA PRO A 107 2.89 -2.79 10.70
C PRO A 107 2.89 -3.56 12.03
N TYR A 108 4.04 -3.64 12.68
CA TYR A 108 4.20 -4.15 14.05
C TYR A 108 5.45 -3.55 14.71
N LYS A 109 5.28 -2.89 15.86
CA LYS A 109 6.36 -2.29 16.67
C LYS A 109 7.35 -1.45 15.85
N GLY A 110 6.83 -0.52 15.04
CA GLY A 110 7.64 0.40 14.23
C GLY A 110 8.31 -0.24 13.00
N ASN A 111 8.02 -1.50 12.70
CA ASN A 111 8.50 -2.20 11.51
C ASN A 111 7.32 -2.64 10.65
N ILE A 112 7.53 -2.82 9.35
CA ILE A 112 6.56 -3.52 8.49
C ILE A 112 7.03 -4.96 8.38
N LEU A 113 6.19 -5.90 8.81
CA LEU A 113 6.42 -7.32 8.67
C LEU A 113 5.68 -7.84 7.45
N THR A 114 6.26 -8.85 6.80
CA THR A 114 5.71 -9.45 5.58
C THR A 114 5.64 -10.95 5.70
N SER A 115 4.68 -11.57 5.02
CA SER A 115 4.52 -13.02 4.98
C SER A 115 4.13 -13.47 3.58
N PHE A 116 4.88 -14.41 3.01
CA PHE A 116 4.45 -15.10 1.79
C PHE A 116 3.48 -16.21 2.14
N ARG A 117 2.37 -16.24 1.42
CA ARG A 117 1.24 -17.11 1.69
C ARG A 117 0.75 -17.77 0.40
N TYR A 118 0.05 -18.90 0.55
CA TYR A 118 -0.58 -19.61 -0.54
C TYR A 118 -1.80 -20.37 -0.04
N THR A 119 -2.81 -20.53 -0.89
CA THR A 119 -3.96 -21.39 -0.58
C THR A 119 -4.58 -21.95 -1.86
N THR A 120 -5.20 -23.12 -1.75
CA THR A 120 -5.98 -23.75 -2.82
C THR A 120 -7.48 -23.47 -2.70
N GLY A 121 -7.93 -22.83 -1.61
CA GLY A 121 -9.33 -22.53 -1.34
C GLY A 121 -9.55 -21.21 -0.60
N TYR A 122 -10.81 -20.87 -0.33
CA TYR A 122 -11.17 -19.64 0.38
C TYR A 122 -11.16 -19.85 1.90
N HIS A 123 -9.98 -20.08 2.44
CA HIS A 123 -9.71 -20.23 3.87
C HIS A 123 -8.37 -19.55 4.22
N MET A 124 -7.97 -19.61 5.49
CA MET A 124 -6.69 -19.04 5.96
C MET A 124 -5.53 -19.52 5.07
N PRO A 125 -4.78 -18.62 4.43
CA PRO A 125 -3.64 -19.02 3.62
C PRO A 125 -2.50 -19.61 4.44
N ASP A 126 -2.02 -20.76 3.99
CA ASP A 126 -0.83 -21.41 4.56
C ASP A 126 0.42 -20.59 4.25
N VAL A 127 1.48 -20.83 5.02
CA VAL A 127 2.81 -20.29 4.71
C VAL A 127 3.28 -20.87 3.38
N TYR A 128 3.69 -19.98 2.47
CA TYR A 128 4.28 -20.40 1.21
C TYR A 128 5.63 -21.08 1.45
N THR A 129 5.82 -22.26 0.88
CA THR A 129 7.02 -23.10 1.11
C THR A 129 8.02 -23.05 -0.03
N GLY A 130 7.75 -22.29 -1.09
CA GLY A 130 8.70 -22.11 -2.19
C GLY A 130 9.87 -21.20 -1.85
N ASN A 131 10.66 -20.83 -2.85
CA ASN A 131 11.94 -20.14 -2.69
C ASN A 131 11.87 -18.61 -2.86
N SER A 132 10.67 -18.01 -2.79
CA SER A 132 10.48 -16.57 -2.89
C SER A 132 11.10 -15.85 -1.69
N LYS A 133 11.74 -14.72 -1.94
CA LYS A 133 12.44 -13.94 -0.91
C LYS A 133 12.07 -12.46 -1.02
N LEU A 134 11.84 -11.83 0.13
CA LEU A 134 11.60 -10.41 0.24
C LEU A 134 12.74 -9.74 0.99
N SER A 135 13.35 -8.72 0.39
CA SER A 135 14.28 -7.81 1.07
C SER A 135 13.75 -6.38 1.01
N GLN A 136 13.74 -5.69 2.14
CA GLN A 136 13.24 -4.32 2.21
C GLN A 136 14.31 -3.32 1.75
N ILE A 137 13.88 -2.32 0.98
CA ILE A 137 14.68 -1.19 0.52
C ILE A 137 14.35 0.04 1.37
N SER A 138 13.07 0.34 1.55
CA SER A 138 12.59 1.46 2.36
C SER A 138 11.25 1.12 3.01
N SER A 139 10.93 1.74 4.13
CA SER A 139 9.63 1.61 4.77
C SER A 139 9.27 2.85 5.55
N THR A 140 8.03 3.29 5.47
CA THR A 140 7.49 4.36 6.33
C THR A 140 6.23 3.88 7.05
N ILE A 141 6.02 4.35 8.27
CA ILE A 141 4.78 4.14 9.03
C ILE A 141 4.38 5.49 9.59
N ASN A 142 3.15 5.92 9.32
CA ASN A 142 2.55 7.09 9.92
C ASN A 142 1.16 6.74 10.48
N ALA A 143 0.41 7.75 10.94
CA ALA A 143 -0.84 7.52 11.65
C ALA A 143 -2.01 7.00 10.80
N THR A 144 -1.87 7.03 9.48
CA THR A 144 -2.94 6.69 8.52
C THR A 144 -2.49 5.69 7.46
N HIS A 145 -1.19 5.53 7.26
CA HIS A 145 -0.63 4.72 6.20
C HIS A 145 0.70 4.10 6.62
N TYR A 146 1.03 3.00 5.96
CA TYR A 146 2.37 2.47 5.93
C TYR A 146 2.75 2.18 4.49
N SER A 147 4.00 2.47 4.14
CA SER A 147 4.56 2.19 2.81
C SER A 147 5.78 1.29 2.91
N LEU A 148 5.94 0.43 1.91
CA LEU A 148 7.06 -0.49 1.80
C LEU A 148 7.59 -0.51 0.37
N ILE A 149 8.88 -0.27 0.20
CA ILE A 149 9.62 -0.59 -1.02
C ILE A 149 10.45 -1.82 -0.75
N PHE A 150 10.34 -2.84 -1.60
CA PHE A 150 10.96 -4.14 -1.38
C PHE A 150 11.37 -4.78 -2.70
N ARG A 151 12.43 -5.59 -2.70
CA ARG A 151 12.73 -6.53 -3.78
C ARG A 151 12.08 -7.87 -3.46
N CYS A 152 11.41 -8.45 -4.45
CA CYS A 152 10.76 -9.75 -4.37
C CYS A 152 11.44 -10.71 -5.35
N SER A 153 12.44 -11.44 -4.87
CA SER A 153 13.16 -12.43 -5.69
C SER A 153 12.41 -13.74 -5.79
N ASN A 154 12.35 -14.32 -7.00
CA ASN A 154 11.59 -15.54 -7.32
C ASN A 154 10.10 -15.45 -6.97
N CYS A 155 9.48 -14.30 -7.23
CA CYS A 155 8.07 -14.06 -6.86
C CYS A 155 7.11 -14.15 -8.05
N LEU A 156 7.60 -14.06 -9.29
CA LEU A 156 6.76 -14.10 -10.49
C LEU A 156 6.57 -15.53 -11.03
N GLN A 157 7.21 -16.51 -10.41
CA GLN A 157 6.94 -17.94 -10.58
C GLN A 157 6.87 -18.56 -9.19
N TRP A 158 5.86 -19.40 -8.97
CA TRP A 158 5.62 -20.00 -7.67
C TRP A 158 5.27 -21.47 -7.76
N SER A 159 5.60 -22.19 -6.69
CA SER A 159 5.33 -23.62 -6.53
C SER A 159 4.97 -23.92 -5.07
N GLN A 160 3.85 -24.60 -4.86
CA GLN A 160 3.39 -25.08 -3.56
C GLN A 160 2.97 -26.55 -3.70
N GLY A 161 3.80 -27.45 -3.18
CA GLY A 161 3.60 -28.88 -3.39
C GLY A 161 3.65 -29.24 -4.88
N SER A 162 2.57 -29.80 -5.44
CA SER A 162 2.45 -30.10 -6.87
C SER A 162 1.87 -28.95 -7.70
N ALA A 163 1.34 -27.91 -7.06
CA ALA A 163 0.73 -26.77 -7.74
C ALA A 163 1.81 -25.77 -8.17
N ASN A 164 1.71 -25.27 -9.40
CA ASN A 164 2.64 -24.28 -9.97
C ASN A 164 1.84 -23.16 -10.65
N GLY A 165 2.42 -21.97 -10.70
CA GLY A 165 1.86 -20.85 -11.44
C GLY A 165 2.89 -19.75 -11.66
N ASN A 166 2.55 -18.78 -12.51
CA ASN A 166 3.42 -17.67 -12.85
C ASN A 166 2.63 -16.44 -13.29
N ALA A 167 3.28 -15.28 -13.19
CA ALA A 167 2.88 -14.04 -13.84
C ALA A 167 3.86 -13.75 -14.98
N SER A 168 3.36 -13.70 -16.21
CA SER A 168 4.19 -13.47 -17.41
C SER A 168 4.29 -11.99 -17.75
N THR A 169 5.38 -11.34 -17.35
CA THR A 169 5.61 -9.91 -17.63
C THR A 169 5.76 -9.64 -19.14
N SER A 170 6.25 -10.61 -19.91
CA SER A 170 6.39 -10.49 -21.38
C SER A 170 5.04 -10.36 -22.12
N ALA A 171 3.93 -10.67 -21.46
CA ALA A 171 2.59 -10.44 -21.97
C ALA A 171 2.19 -8.94 -21.98
N GLY A 172 3.01 -8.06 -21.40
CA GLY A 172 2.70 -6.62 -21.29
C GLY A 172 1.63 -6.29 -20.26
N LEU A 173 1.16 -7.28 -19.50
CA LEU A 173 0.27 -7.10 -18.36
C LEU A 173 0.46 -8.25 -17.36
N VAL A 174 0.13 -8.01 -16.10
CA VAL A 174 0.05 -9.03 -15.05
C VAL A 174 -1.30 -8.94 -14.35
N ASN A 175 -1.96 -10.08 -14.13
CA ASN A 175 -3.19 -10.10 -13.33
C ASN A 175 -2.82 -10.02 -11.85
N LEU A 176 -3.35 -9.03 -11.15
CA LEU A 176 -3.06 -8.79 -9.75
C LEU A 176 -4.35 -8.76 -8.94
N GLY A 177 -4.28 -9.33 -7.74
CA GLY A 177 -5.31 -9.19 -6.73
C GLY A 177 -4.80 -8.32 -5.60
N TRP A 178 -5.72 -7.68 -4.88
CA TRP A 178 -5.42 -6.95 -3.67
C TRP A 178 -6.49 -7.19 -2.62
N ALA A 179 -6.11 -7.01 -1.36
CA ALA A 179 -7.02 -7.03 -0.23
C ALA A 179 -6.50 -6.13 0.89
N GLN A 180 -7.40 -5.50 1.64
CA GLN A 180 -7.07 -4.81 2.89
C GLN A 180 -8.02 -5.24 4.01
N SER A 181 -7.54 -5.15 5.25
CA SER A 181 -8.33 -5.44 6.44
C SER A 181 -8.08 -4.42 7.54
N PHE A 182 -9.13 -4.14 8.32
CA PHE A 182 -9.06 -3.23 9.46
C PHE A 182 -8.38 -3.86 10.68
N PRO A 183 -8.73 -5.09 11.13
CA PRO A 183 -7.97 -5.77 12.15
C PRO A 183 -6.57 -6.14 11.66
N GLY A 184 -5.56 -5.93 12.50
CA GLY A 184 -4.24 -6.50 12.27
C GLY A 184 -4.24 -8.02 12.47
N PRO A 185 -3.17 -8.73 12.05
CA PRO A 185 -3.05 -10.15 12.32
C PRO A 185 -2.96 -10.47 13.81
N GLU A 186 -3.50 -11.62 14.22
CA GLU A 186 -3.17 -12.21 15.51
C GLU A 186 -1.75 -12.79 15.48
N ASN A 187 -1.10 -12.90 16.65
CA ASN A 187 0.31 -13.29 16.77
C ASN A 187 1.28 -12.51 15.86
N PRO A 188 1.15 -11.16 15.77
CA PRO A 188 1.81 -10.36 14.74
C PRO A 188 3.34 -10.41 14.79
N SER A 189 3.94 -10.80 15.92
CA SER A 189 5.40 -10.96 16.04
C SER A 189 5.99 -12.12 15.26
N SER A 190 5.17 -13.06 14.79
CA SER A 190 5.64 -14.25 14.06
C SER A 190 4.95 -14.34 12.70
N PRO A 191 5.52 -13.74 11.63
CA PRO A 191 4.91 -13.74 10.30
C PRO A 191 4.56 -15.12 9.73
N SER A 192 5.21 -16.19 10.19
CA SER A 192 4.90 -17.57 9.82
C SER A 192 3.71 -18.16 10.59
N ASN A 193 3.38 -17.62 11.77
CA ASN A 193 2.32 -18.15 12.66
C ASN A 193 1.22 -17.11 12.96
N ILE A 194 1.04 -16.13 12.07
CA ILE A 194 -0.10 -15.21 12.17
C ILE A 194 -1.41 -15.92 11.84
N THR A 195 -2.50 -15.45 12.46
CA THR A 195 -3.87 -15.75 12.03
C THR A 195 -4.49 -14.48 11.48
N LEU A 196 -5.20 -14.58 10.36
CA LEU A 196 -5.88 -13.46 9.71
C LEU A 196 -7.40 -13.61 9.83
N HIS A 197 -8.08 -12.52 10.15
CA HIS A 197 -9.49 -12.38 9.85
C HIS A 197 -9.68 -12.15 8.34
N TYR A 198 -10.88 -12.43 7.83
CA TYR A 198 -11.25 -12.12 6.46
C TYR A 198 -11.05 -10.63 6.15
N HIS A 199 -10.54 -10.31 4.95
CA HIS A 199 -10.33 -8.92 4.55
C HIS A 199 -11.65 -8.14 4.47
N ASP A 200 -11.78 -7.13 5.31
CA ASP A 200 -13.00 -6.35 5.52
C ASP A 200 -12.87 -4.86 5.13
N ASN A 201 -11.74 -4.48 4.52
CA ASN A 201 -11.51 -3.15 3.94
C ASN A 201 -11.35 -3.22 2.41
N GLY A 202 -12.11 -4.09 1.75
CA GLY A 202 -12.14 -4.21 0.29
C GLY A 202 -11.08 -5.15 -0.30
N HIS A 203 -11.41 -5.67 -1.47
CA HIS A 203 -10.57 -6.56 -2.27
C HIS A 203 -11.07 -6.56 -3.72
N ASN A 204 -10.19 -6.80 -4.68
CA ASN A 204 -10.58 -7.05 -6.08
C ASN A 204 -9.41 -7.62 -6.88
N ILE A 205 -9.64 -7.88 -8.17
CA ILE A 205 -8.64 -8.26 -9.16
C ILE A 205 -8.62 -7.20 -10.25
N TRP A 206 -7.44 -6.88 -10.78
CA TRP A 206 -7.29 -6.06 -11.97
C TRP A 206 -6.22 -6.62 -12.92
N ALA A 207 -6.34 -6.28 -14.21
CA ALA A 207 -5.32 -6.58 -15.21
C ALA A 207 -4.34 -5.40 -15.29
N ALA A 208 -3.17 -5.55 -14.69
CA ALA A 208 -2.18 -4.50 -14.51
C ALA A 208 -1.31 -4.40 -15.77
N THR A 209 -1.64 -3.49 -16.69
CA THR A 209 -0.82 -3.27 -17.90
C THR A 209 0.54 -2.68 -17.54
N LEU A 210 1.60 -3.18 -18.15
CA LEU A 210 2.98 -2.76 -17.88
C LEU A 210 3.43 -1.80 -18.99
N LYS A 211 3.98 -0.65 -18.58
CA LYS A 211 4.43 0.40 -19.50
C LYS A 211 5.81 0.93 -19.11
N ASN A 212 5.94 1.51 -17.93
CA ASN A 212 7.18 2.13 -17.44
C ASN A 212 7.94 1.25 -16.43
N ALA A 213 7.37 0.11 -16.04
CA ALA A 213 7.99 -0.81 -15.08
C ALA A 213 9.39 -1.31 -15.50
N PRO A 214 9.65 -1.74 -16.76
CA PRO A 214 10.98 -2.18 -17.18
C PRO A 214 11.94 -1.00 -17.20
N ASN A 215 13.03 -1.08 -16.45
CA ASN A 215 13.97 0.02 -16.33
C ASN A 215 15.44 -0.45 -16.38
N LYS A 216 16.30 0.30 -17.06
CA LYS A 216 17.74 0.02 -17.15
C LYS A 216 18.45 0.15 -15.80
N SER A 217 17.94 1.01 -14.91
CA SER A 217 18.48 1.21 -13.56
C SER A 217 18.06 0.11 -12.58
N TYR A 218 17.23 -0.86 -13.00
CA TYR A 218 16.73 -1.91 -12.12
C TYR A 218 17.83 -2.68 -11.40
N THR A 219 18.93 -3.01 -12.09
CA THR A 219 20.05 -3.75 -11.48
C THR A 219 20.68 -2.98 -10.33
N ASP A 220 20.77 -1.66 -10.43
CA ASP A 220 21.33 -0.81 -9.39
C ASP A 220 20.35 -0.75 -8.20
N TRP A 221 19.08 -0.50 -8.48
CA TRP A 221 18.01 -0.49 -7.47
C TRP A 221 17.90 -1.81 -6.71
N ALA A 222 18.08 -2.94 -7.40
CA ALA A 222 17.97 -4.27 -6.81
C ALA A 222 19.08 -4.60 -5.79
N THR A 223 20.17 -3.81 -5.76
CA THR A 223 21.23 -3.91 -4.76
C THR A 223 20.97 -3.06 -3.51
N MET A 224 19.98 -2.16 -3.55
CA MET A 224 19.65 -1.33 -2.41
C MET A 224 19.13 -2.19 -1.26
N THR A 225 19.52 -1.81 -0.05
CA THR A 225 19.07 -2.44 1.17
C THR A 225 18.66 -1.36 2.16
N LYS A 226 17.62 -1.65 2.95
CA LYS A 226 17.21 -0.78 4.03
C LYS A 226 18.37 -0.58 4.99
N THR A 227 18.91 0.64 5.03
CA THR A 227 19.87 1.03 6.05
C THR A 227 19.11 1.18 7.36
N THR A 228 19.43 0.36 8.35
CA THR A 228 18.96 0.58 9.72
C THR A 228 19.52 1.93 10.16
N ALA A 229 18.67 2.92 10.40
CA ALA A 229 19.10 4.18 10.98
C ALA A 229 19.63 3.91 12.39
N THR A 230 20.95 3.68 12.51
CA THR A 230 21.65 3.87 13.78
C THR A 230 21.59 5.36 14.04
N GLY A 231 20.75 5.76 15.00
CA GLY A 231 20.55 7.16 15.34
C GLY A 231 21.88 7.86 15.62
N SER A 232 22.35 8.67 14.67
CA SER A 232 23.31 9.72 14.96
C SER A 232 22.50 10.95 15.32
N SER A 233 22.28 11.13 16.63
CA SER A 233 21.75 12.37 17.19
C SER A 233 22.74 13.50 16.89
N SER A 234 22.62 14.14 15.73
CA SER A 234 23.19 15.46 15.52
C SER A 234 22.23 16.48 16.15
N THR A 235 22.43 16.72 17.44
CA THR A 235 21.78 17.82 18.16
C THR A 235 22.28 19.13 17.54
N LYS A 236 21.54 19.67 16.55
CA LYS A 236 21.63 21.10 16.24
C LYS A 236 21.06 21.85 17.43
N ILE A 237 21.94 22.31 18.31
CA ILE A 237 21.62 23.28 19.35
C ILE A 237 21.16 24.55 18.63
N SER A 238 19.86 24.80 18.63
CA SER A 238 19.28 26.08 18.26
C SER A 238 19.33 26.97 19.51
N THR A 239 20.27 27.92 19.53
CA THR A 239 20.38 28.94 20.56
C THR A 239 19.27 29.98 20.37
N THR A 240 18.14 29.76 21.02
CA THR A 240 17.10 30.79 21.15
C THR A 240 17.48 31.76 22.27
N THR A 241 17.87 32.97 21.90
CA THR A 241 18.12 34.10 22.82
C THR A 241 16.79 34.64 23.35
N ILE A 242 16.61 34.63 24.67
CA ILE A 242 15.47 35.24 25.37
C ILE A 242 15.81 36.71 25.66
N PRO A 243 14.97 37.71 25.29
CA PRO A 243 15.14 39.07 25.76
C PRO A 243 14.63 39.21 27.20
N ALA A 244 15.49 39.70 28.09
CA ALA A 244 15.12 40.06 29.45
C ALA A 244 14.22 41.31 29.45
N SER A 245 13.05 41.24 30.08
CA SER A 245 12.21 42.40 30.37
C SER A 245 12.12 42.58 31.89
N SER A 246 12.79 43.61 32.40
CA SER A 246 12.76 44.01 33.81
C SER A 246 11.73 45.12 34.01
N THR A 247 10.72 44.85 34.84
CA THR A 247 9.83 45.89 35.38
C THR A 247 9.97 45.88 36.90
N PRO A 248 10.28 47.00 37.58
CA PRO A 248 10.42 47.03 39.04
C PRO A 248 9.05 47.15 39.74
N LEU A 249 8.83 46.35 40.79
CA LEU A 249 7.74 46.54 41.76
C LEU A 249 8.03 47.74 42.68
N PRO A 250 7.06 48.61 43.00
CA PRO A 250 7.24 49.64 44.01
C PRO A 250 7.05 49.09 45.44
N ALA A 251 7.95 49.55 46.32
CA ALA A 251 8.04 49.20 47.73
C ALA A 251 6.86 49.73 48.55
N LYS A 252 6.32 48.89 49.43
CA LYS A 252 5.29 49.26 50.42
C LYS A 252 5.97 49.67 51.72
N ALA A 253 5.81 50.94 52.09
CA ALA A 253 6.34 51.51 53.32
C ALA A 253 5.61 50.96 54.56
N ARG A 254 6.41 50.66 55.58
CA ARG A 254 6.00 50.23 56.92
C ARG A 254 5.89 51.48 57.80
N THR A 255 4.70 51.74 58.36
CA THR A 255 4.51 52.78 59.36
C THR A 255 4.15 52.14 60.69
N THR A 256 4.96 52.41 61.72
CA THR A 256 4.71 52.08 63.13
C THR A 256 4.81 53.35 63.96
N GLN A 257 3.84 53.52 64.86
CA GLN A 257 3.77 54.28 66.13
C GLN A 257 2.32 54.79 66.28
N LYS A 258 1.66 54.79 67.44
CA LYS A 258 2.08 54.74 68.84
C LYS A 258 0.95 54.10 69.66
#